data_AF-A0A9J7N1F4-F1
#
_entry.id   AF-A0A9J7N1F4-F1
#
_cell.length_a   1.000
_cell.length_b   1.000
_cell.length_c   1.000
_cell.angle_alpha   90.00
_cell.angle_beta   90.00
_cell.angle_gamma   90.00
#
_symmetry.space_group_name_H-M   'P 1'
#
loop_
_entity.id
_entity.type
_entity.pdbx_description
1 polymer ?
#
loop_
_entity_poly.entity_id
_entity_poly.type
_entity_poly.pdbx_seq_one_letter_code
_entity_poly.pdbx_strand_id
1 'polypeptide(L)'
;MRYMLRCEPLVPLLLFITVFVQHTAWADPCTDYQELNQARRSAAAEVDSGSDLLCDNTLSKGWYRFISYVGGEIPTTCVEPYHCGTQVPIWMNGTLPTDSTVVNRTVCPNYGVPGNCCPFPWNIQVKRCVDTQGVFYVYELVPTTSCSQAYCAGTLRLCPDGEIYDQSNGDCRETRHPAPCNFEAIGTCEWRQMTSDDTDWTSQTAGATEAPNLPLVDNTLGKSGGHFLSVGDGARIQPLDTAGIISPVIVPSISRPCNMTLHYFLPRQDAGSLYVLTRLYNTGVERTAWHSNKTTSSWEEATVTFVEREAFEVIIQGGIGNGKDAVLAIDDISFSWDCVREVDGSVRLVDGSRFDEGRVEIYYNHRWGTICNIGWTQTSADVVCAQLGYRASVWTDSRYPAPNSTPILLDEVICNSRNESKITDCRTKPWENWSPLCNHARDVSVRCVGNWHQCRQDAFVCTNQACLPRSAECDFSDDCGDGSDESDCDDPTPPPAGLTSGAIIAIAVSTTVVVVGVIIATVLIIKFKTTKHQRKPSPDT
;
A
#
# COMPACT_ATOMS: atom_id res chain seq x y z
N MET A 1 9.36 -93.69 1.02
CA MET A 1 8.58 -93.39 2.24
C MET A 1 8.71 -91.91 2.55
N ARG A 2 7.63 -91.30 3.05
CA ARG A 2 7.29 -89.87 3.01
C ARG A 2 8.29 -88.98 3.75
N TYR A 3 8.80 -87.96 3.07
CA TYR A 3 9.32 -86.74 3.71
C TYR A 3 8.13 -85.78 3.93
N MET A 4 7.78 -85.52 5.19
CA MET A 4 6.90 -84.42 5.58
C MET A 4 7.73 -83.14 5.68
N LEU A 5 7.55 -82.23 4.73
CA LEU A 5 7.88 -80.82 4.88
C LEU A 5 6.68 -80.12 5.54
N ARG A 6 6.92 -79.46 6.67
CA ARG A 6 5.95 -78.59 7.35
C ARG A 6 5.70 -77.34 6.49
N CYS A 7 4.42 -77.07 6.23
CA CYS A 7 3.93 -75.77 5.74
C CYS A 7 3.79 -74.80 6.91
N GLU A 8 4.43 -73.64 6.82
CA GLU A 8 3.97 -72.40 7.47
C GLU A 8 3.01 -71.68 6.50
N PRO A 9 1.91 -71.04 6.98
CA PRO A 9 1.04 -70.28 6.11
C PRO A 9 1.64 -68.90 5.81
N LEU A 10 1.82 -68.64 4.51
CA LEU A 10 2.08 -67.32 3.93
C LEU A 10 0.92 -66.37 4.27
N VAL A 11 1.24 -65.27 4.95
CA VAL A 11 0.35 -64.10 5.07
C VAL A 11 0.25 -63.45 3.68
N PRO A 12 -0.94 -63.21 3.12
CA PRO A 12 -1.06 -62.52 1.85
C PRO A 12 -0.73 -61.05 2.09
N LEU A 13 0.40 -60.60 1.55
CA LEU A 13 0.75 -59.19 1.44
C LEU A 13 -0.24 -58.57 0.44
N LEU A 14 -1.32 -57.97 0.95
CA LEU A 14 -2.20 -57.11 0.17
C LEU A 14 -1.37 -55.88 -0.26
N LEU A 15 -0.76 -55.98 -1.44
CA LEU A 15 -0.31 -54.85 -2.22
C LEU A 15 -1.55 -54.01 -2.55
N PHE A 16 -1.88 -53.07 -1.67
CA PHE A 16 -2.65 -51.89 -2.07
C PHE A 16 -1.76 -51.13 -3.05
N ILE A 17 -1.89 -51.44 -4.34
CA ILE A 17 -1.58 -50.47 -5.38
C ILE A 17 -2.64 -49.38 -5.19
N THR A 18 -2.34 -48.39 -4.35
CA THR A 18 -2.97 -47.09 -4.50
C THR A 18 -2.53 -46.61 -5.87
N VAL A 19 -3.40 -46.81 -6.86
CA VAL A 19 -3.38 -46.01 -8.07
C VAL A 19 -3.60 -44.59 -7.56
N PHE A 20 -2.49 -43.87 -7.32
CA PHE A 20 -2.51 -42.42 -7.34
C PHE A 20 -2.93 -42.09 -8.77
N VAL A 21 -4.24 -41.98 -8.97
CA VAL A 21 -4.73 -41.15 -10.04
C VAL A 21 -4.25 -39.76 -9.63
N GLN A 22 -3.10 -39.33 -10.15
CA GLN A 22 -2.84 -37.91 -10.29
C GLN A 22 -3.98 -37.40 -11.18
N HIS A 23 -5.11 -37.07 -10.57
CA HIS A 23 -5.89 -35.95 -11.07
C HIS A 23 -4.97 -34.75 -10.87
N THR A 24 -4.19 -34.45 -11.89
CA THR A 24 -3.92 -33.06 -12.22
C THR A 24 -5.29 -32.45 -12.52
N ALA A 25 -6.05 -32.14 -11.47
CA ALA A 25 -7.11 -31.16 -11.59
C ALA A 25 -6.38 -29.91 -12.07
N TRP A 26 -6.54 -29.57 -13.34
CA TRP A 26 -6.01 -28.32 -13.87
C TRP A 26 -6.49 -27.22 -12.92
N ALA A 27 -5.54 -26.49 -12.35
CA ALA A 27 -5.83 -25.44 -11.41
C ALA A 27 -6.84 -24.50 -12.06
N ASP A 28 -7.92 -24.16 -11.33
CA ASP A 28 -8.95 -23.30 -11.91
C ASP A 28 -8.32 -21.93 -12.16
N PRO A 29 -8.35 -21.42 -13.41
CA PRO A 29 -7.72 -20.14 -13.73
C PRO A 29 -8.40 -18.94 -13.05
N CYS A 30 -9.55 -19.12 -12.37
CA CYS A 30 -10.11 -18.13 -11.46
C CYS A 30 -9.38 -18.05 -10.11
N THR A 31 -8.46 -18.97 -9.84
CA THR A 31 -7.66 -19.06 -8.61
C THR A 31 -6.16 -19.22 -8.84
N ASP A 32 -5.76 -19.58 -10.06
CA ASP A 32 -4.35 -19.73 -10.47
C ASP A 32 -4.07 -18.94 -11.75
N TYR A 33 -3.69 -17.67 -11.55
CA TYR A 33 -3.35 -16.71 -12.58
C TYR A 33 -2.22 -15.78 -12.10
N GLN A 34 -1.61 -15.05 -13.02
CA GLN A 34 -0.65 -13.98 -12.76
C GLN A 34 -1.34 -12.62 -12.87
N GLU A 35 -0.86 -11.60 -12.16
CA GLU A 35 -1.50 -10.28 -12.18
C GLU A 35 -0.69 -9.27 -13.00
N LEU A 36 -1.40 -8.42 -13.74
CA LEU A 36 -0.83 -7.30 -14.49
C LEU A 36 -1.47 -6.00 -13.99
N ASN A 37 -0.67 -5.16 -13.33
CA ASN A 37 -1.11 -3.94 -12.66
C ASN A 37 -0.57 -2.64 -13.30
N GLN A 38 -0.25 -2.66 -14.59
CA GLN A 38 0.19 -1.44 -15.28
C GLN A 38 -1.01 -0.62 -15.75
N ALA A 39 -1.33 0.49 -15.07
CA ALA A 39 -2.43 1.39 -15.46
C ALA A 39 -2.29 1.92 -16.90
N ARG A 40 -1.05 2.09 -17.37
CA ARG A 40 -0.74 2.50 -18.75
C ARG A 40 -1.25 1.53 -19.81
N ARG A 41 -1.75 0.34 -19.46
CA ARG A 41 -2.46 -0.58 -20.38
C ARG A 41 -3.84 -0.08 -20.82
N SER A 42 -4.34 0.99 -20.22
CA SER A 42 -5.62 1.58 -20.62
C SER A 42 -5.66 1.99 -22.09
N ALA A 43 -6.80 1.74 -22.74
CA ALA A 43 -7.08 2.25 -24.09
C ALA A 43 -7.02 3.78 -24.19
N ALA A 44 -7.07 4.51 -23.07
CA ALA A 44 -6.95 5.97 -23.02
C ALA A 44 -5.51 6.47 -22.76
N ALA A 45 -4.54 5.57 -22.57
CA ALA A 45 -3.15 5.93 -22.28
C ALA A 45 -2.35 6.10 -23.58
N GLU A 46 -2.03 7.35 -23.94
CA GLU A 46 -1.24 7.69 -25.14
C GLU A 46 0.28 7.54 -24.91
N VAL A 47 1.02 7.30 -25.99
CA VAL A 47 2.48 7.18 -25.99
C VAL A 47 3.13 8.28 -26.84
N ASP A 48 3.97 9.09 -26.19
CA ASP A 48 4.78 10.13 -26.83
C ASP A 48 6.13 9.62 -27.36
N SER A 49 6.75 10.40 -28.25
CA SER A 49 8.07 10.13 -28.80
C SER A 49 9.17 10.23 -27.74
N GLY A 50 9.59 9.09 -27.20
CA GLY A 50 10.66 8.98 -26.19
C GLY A 50 10.26 8.21 -24.93
N SER A 51 8.99 7.83 -24.79
CA SER A 51 8.50 7.04 -23.66
C SER A 51 8.90 5.57 -23.75
N ASP A 52 9.21 4.97 -22.59
CA ASP A 52 9.42 3.52 -22.47
C ASP A 52 8.12 2.78 -22.81
N LEU A 53 8.20 1.86 -23.76
CA LEU A 53 7.05 1.09 -24.25
C LEU A 53 6.74 -0.08 -23.30
N LEU A 54 5.45 -0.32 -23.06
CA LEU A 54 4.98 -1.59 -22.54
C LEU A 54 5.25 -2.69 -23.56
N CYS A 55 5.97 -3.72 -23.11
CA CYS A 55 6.43 -4.83 -23.91
C CYS A 55 5.93 -6.16 -23.35
N ASP A 56 5.05 -6.84 -24.09
CA ASP A 56 4.52 -8.14 -23.68
C ASP A 56 5.21 -9.33 -24.39
N ASN A 57 6.33 -9.07 -25.07
CA ASN A 57 7.12 -10.12 -25.75
C ASN A 57 7.91 -10.99 -24.75
N THR A 58 8.05 -10.53 -23.52
CA THR A 58 8.67 -11.24 -22.40
C THR A 58 7.65 -12.05 -21.57
N LEU A 59 6.35 -11.90 -21.83
CA LEU A 59 5.33 -12.64 -21.10
C LEU A 59 5.46 -14.15 -21.33
N SER A 60 5.30 -14.93 -20.26
CA SER A 60 5.15 -16.38 -20.38
C SER A 60 3.72 -16.70 -20.83
N LYS A 61 3.53 -17.80 -21.59
CA LYS A 61 2.17 -18.25 -21.87
C LYS A 61 1.51 -18.71 -20.56
N GLY A 62 0.34 -18.18 -20.23
CA GLY A 62 -0.35 -18.52 -18.99
C GLY A 62 -1.62 -17.71 -18.76
N TRP A 63 -2.31 -17.95 -17.65
CA TRP A 63 -3.50 -17.20 -17.24
C TRP A 63 -3.10 -15.91 -16.53
N TYR A 64 -3.68 -14.78 -16.94
CA TYR A 64 -3.45 -13.47 -16.37
C TYR A 64 -4.76 -12.76 -16.00
N ARG A 65 -4.73 -11.95 -14.95
CA ARG A 65 -5.77 -11.00 -14.55
C ARG A 65 -5.20 -9.59 -14.61
N PHE A 66 -5.92 -8.67 -15.25
CA PHE A 66 -5.61 -7.25 -15.14
C PHE A 66 -6.30 -6.69 -13.89
N ILE A 67 -5.52 -6.06 -13.01
CA ILE A 67 -6.00 -5.62 -11.69
C ILE A 67 -5.92 -4.11 -11.48
N SER A 68 -5.51 -3.37 -12.50
CA SER A 68 -5.38 -1.92 -12.39
C SER A 68 -6.74 -1.22 -12.30
N TYR A 69 -6.75 -0.06 -11.64
CA TYR A 69 -7.96 0.76 -11.46
C TYR A 69 -8.60 1.18 -12.79
N VAL A 70 -7.84 1.20 -13.88
CA VAL A 70 -8.32 1.61 -15.21
C VAL A 70 -9.30 0.62 -15.84
N GLY A 71 -9.43 -0.57 -15.25
CA GLY A 71 -10.30 -1.65 -15.66
C GLY A 71 -9.54 -2.94 -15.94
N GLY A 72 -10.18 -4.07 -15.65
CA GLY A 72 -9.60 -5.41 -15.82
C GLY A 72 -9.92 -6.09 -17.16
N GLU A 73 -10.62 -5.40 -18.05
CA GLU A 73 -11.16 -5.96 -19.29
C GLU A 73 -10.34 -5.55 -20.51
N ILE A 74 -9.95 -6.51 -21.35
CA ILE A 74 -9.39 -6.18 -22.67
C ILE A 74 -10.49 -5.47 -23.50
N PRO A 75 -10.24 -4.26 -24.03
CA PRO A 75 -11.21 -3.53 -24.84
C PRO A 75 -11.77 -4.38 -25.98
N THR A 76 -13.10 -4.40 -26.13
CA THR A 76 -13.78 -5.18 -27.17
C THR A 76 -13.98 -4.41 -28.48
N THR A 77 -13.43 -3.21 -28.56
CA THR A 77 -13.48 -2.30 -29.70
C THR A 77 -12.07 -1.93 -30.14
N CYS A 78 -11.90 -1.58 -31.41
CA CYS A 78 -10.61 -1.16 -31.94
C CYS A 78 -10.03 -0.01 -31.11
N VAL A 79 -8.79 -0.20 -30.67
CA VAL A 79 -7.98 0.82 -30.02
C VAL A 79 -7.00 1.37 -31.05
N GLU A 80 -6.91 2.70 -31.17
CA GLU A 80 -6.03 3.37 -32.12
C GLU A 80 -4.55 3.13 -31.78
N PRO A 81 -3.62 3.16 -32.77
CA PRO A 81 -2.19 3.02 -32.51
C PRO A 81 -1.65 4.03 -31.48
N TYR A 82 -0.50 3.73 -30.88
CA TYR A 82 0.13 4.56 -29.84
C TYR A 82 -0.68 4.72 -28.54
N HIS A 83 -1.53 3.73 -28.23
CA HIS A 83 -2.28 3.67 -26.99
C HIS A 83 -1.92 2.42 -26.16
N CYS A 84 -2.49 2.29 -24.96
CA CYS A 84 -2.19 1.19 -24.04
C CYS A 84 -0.72 1.12 -23.65
N GLY A 85 -0.06 2.28 -23.62
CA GLY A 85 1.35 2.40 -23.25
C GLY A 85 2.29 1.70 -24.25
N THR A 86 1.82 1.38 -25.45
CA THR A 86 2.61 0.72 -26.49
C THR A 86 2.33 1.35 -27.87
N GLN A 87 3.06 0.92 -28.91
CA GLN A 87 2.84 1.41 -30.28
C GLN A 87 1.73 0.65 -31.01
N VAL A 88 1.66 -0.67 -30.79
CA VAL A 88 0.74 -1.60 -31.42
C VAL A 88 -0.18 -2.20 -30.34
N PRO A 89 -1.27 -1.51 -29.98
CA PRO A 89 -2.20 -2.00 -28.98
C PRO A 89 -2.92 -3.26 -29.46
N ILE A 90 -3.05 -4.24 -28.57
CA ILE A 90 -3.80 -5.47 -28.82
C ILE A 90 -5.15 -5.37 -28.11
N TRP A 91 -6.23 -5.37 -28.89
CA TRP A 91 -7.62 -5.37 -28.41
C TRP A 91 -8.30 -6.70 -28.75
N MET A 92 -9.50 -6.96 -28.20
CA MET A 92 -10.20 -8.22 -28.40
C MET A 92 -11.40 -8.07 -29.32
N ASN A 93 -11.46 -8.84 -30.40
CA ASN A 93 -12.63 -8.89 -31.27
C ASN A 93 -13.60 -9.98 -30.78
N GLY A 94 -14.66 -9.54 -30.12
CA GLY A 94 -15.71 -10.40 -29.57
C GLY A 94 -16.21 -9.90 -28.22
N THR A 95 -17.32 -10.47 -27.74
CA THR A 95 -17.91 -10.11 -26.45
C THR A 95 -17.32 -10.91 -25.31
N LEU A 96 -17.20 -10.33 -24.11
CA LEU A 96 -16.79 -11.06 -22.92
C LEU A 96 -17.75 -12.22 -22.60
N PRO A 97 -17.26 -13.35 -22.05
CA PRO A 97 -18.12 -14.45 -21.65
C PRO A 97 -19.13 -14.02 -20.57
N THR A 98 -20.37 -14.53 -20.64
CA THR A 98 -21.41 -14.30 -19.63
C THR A 98 -21.39 -15.37 -18.53
N ASP A 99 -20.90 -16.56 -18.87
CA ASP A 99 -20.89 -17.74 -18.00
C ASP A 99 -19.44 -18.11 -17.63
N SER A 100 -19.25 -18.94 -16.61
CA SER A 100 -17.94 -19.34 -16.10
C SER A 100 -17.20 -20.37 -16.98
N THR A 101 -17.58 -20.50 -18.25
CA THR A 101 -16.93 -21.41 -19.20
C THR A 101 -15.71 -20.73 -19.82
N VAL A 102 -14.68 -21.52 -20.13
CA VAL A 102 -13.53 -21.05 -20.91
C VAL A 102 -13.96 -20.93 -22.37
N VAL A 103 -13.77 -19.75 -22.95
CA VAL A 103 -14.14 -19.45 -24.34
C VAL A 103 -12.93 -18.96 -25.12
N ASN A 104 -12.86 -19.33 -26.40
CA ASN A 104 -11.87 -18.77 -27.32
C ASN A 104 -12.28 -17.36 -27.76
N ARG A 105 -11.32 -16.44 -27.77
CA ARG A 105 -11.49 -15.07 -28.27
C ARG A 105 -10.35 -14.70 -29.20
N THR A 106 -10.67 -13.90 -30.21
CA THR A 106 -9.69 -13.42 -31.17
C THR A 106 -9.17 -12.07 -30.69
N VAL A 107 -7.85 -11.93 -30.60
CA VAL A 107 -7.19 -10.67 -30.31
C VAL A 107 -6.54 -10.10 -31.57
N CYS A 108 -6.49 -8.79 -31.62
CA CYS A 108 -6.21 -7.99 -32.80
C CYS A 108 -5.16 -6.94 -32.47
N PRO A 109 -3.91 -7.08 -32.93
CA PRO A 109 -2.92 -6.01 -32.88
C PRO A 109 -3.27 -4.92 -33.90
N ASN A 110 -3.36 -3.66 -33.49
CA ASN A 110 -3.58 -2.55 -34.41
C ASN A 110 -2.26 -1.87 -34.80
N TYR A 111 -1.75 -2.14 -36.01
CA TYR A 111 -0.54 -1.52 -36.55
C TYR A 111 -0.78 -0.18 -37.25
N GLY A 112 -2.01 0.36 -37.19
CA GLY A 112 -2.37 1.58 -37.91
C GLY A 112 -2.57 1.38 -39.40
N VAL A 113 -2.95 0.17 -39.83
CA VAL A 113 -3.26 -0.12 -41.23
C VAL A 113 -4.59 0.55 -41.58
N PRO A 114 -4.64 1.45 -42.58
CA PRO A 114 -5.87 2.18 -42.92
C PRO A 114 -7.03 1.23 -43.23
N GLY A 115 -8.14 1.38 -42.50
CA GLY A 115 -9.35 0.57 -42.69
C GLY A 115 -9.27 -0.88 -42.20
N ASN A 116 -8.16 -1.29 -41.58
CA ASN A 116 -8.00 -2.62 -40.98
C ASN A 116 -7.39 -2.53 -39.58
N CYS A 117 -8.25 -2.57 -38.56
CA CYS A 117 -7.90 -2.58 -37.14
C CYS A 117 -7.46 -3.95 -36.59
N CYS A 118 -7.55 -5.03 -37.39
CA CYS A 118 -7.24 -6.39 -36.94
C CYS A 118 -6.41 -7.17 -37.97
N PRO A 119 -5.24 -6.67 -38.40
CA PRO A 119 -4.30 -7.45 -39.18
C PRO A 119 -3.67 -8.56 -38.33
N PHE A 120 -3.49 -9.75 -38.91
CA PHE A 120 -2.80 -10.90 -38.27
C PHE A 120 -3.33 -11.31 -36.88
N PRO A 121 -4.63 -11.57 -36.71
CA PRO A 121 -5.19 -11.98 -35.43
C PRO A 121 -4.69 -13.34 -34.95
N TRP A 122 -4.72 -13.54 -33.63
CA TRP A 122 -4.59 -14.86 -33.01
C TRP A 122 -5.67 -15.07 -31.95
N ASN A 123 -5.76 -16.29 -31.43
CA ASN A 123 -6.75 -16.64 -30.43
C ASN A 123 -6.12 -16.78 -29.03
N ILE A 124 -6.85 -16.31 -28.03
CA ILE A 124 -6.60 -16.51 -26.60
C ILE A 124 -7.81 -17.21 -25.97
N GLN A 125 -7.64 -17.71 -24.75
CA GLN A 125 -8.76 -18.19 -23.94
C GLN A 125 -9.16 -17.14 -22.91
N VAL A 126 -10.46 -17.03 -22.63
CA VAL A 126 -11.01 -16.10 -21.65
C VAL A 126 -12.00 -16.84 -20.77
N LYS A 127 -11.97 -16.59 -19.46
CA LYS A 127 -12.95 -17.14 -18.51
C LYS A 127 -13.51 -16.01 -17.65
N ARG A 128 -14.82 -16.04 -17.41
CA ARG A 128 -15.49 -15.18 -16.42
C ARG A 128 -15.37 -15.82 -15.04
N CYS A 129 -14.96 -15.04 -14.06
CA CYS A 129 -14.78 -15.43 -12.68
C CYS A 129 -15.60 -14.53 -11.76
N VAL A 130 -15.88 -15.02 -10.56
CA VAL A 130 -16.61 -14.27 -9.53
C VAL A 130 -15.93 -14.53 -8.19
N ASP A 131 -15.61 -13.45 -7.47
CA ASP A 131 -15.11 -13.49 -6.10
C ASP A 131 -16.02 -12.67 -5.17
N THR A 132 -15.56 -12.42 -3.94
CA THR A 132 -16.29 -11.60 -2.96
C THR A 132 -16.36 -10.12 -3.33
N GLN A 133 -15.50 -9.63 -4.23
CA GLN A 133 -15.43 -8.24 -4.68
C GLN A 133 -16.24 -8.00 -5.96
N GLY A 134 -16.51 -9.05 -6.74
CA GLY A 134 -17.42 -8.99 -7.87
C GLY A 134 -17.02 -9.89 -9.03
N VAL A 135 -17.34 -9.45 -10.24
CA VAL A 135 -17.04 -10.16 -11.48
C VAL A 135 -15.69 -9.70 -11.99
N PHE A 136 -14.86 -10.64 -12.42
CA PHE A 136 -13.61 -10.35 -13.11
C PHE A 136 -13.35 -11.37 -14.22
N TYR A 137 -12.36 -11.08 -15.05
CA TYR A 137 -11.98 -11.91 -16.18
C TYR A 137 -10.51 -12.31 -16.11
N VAL A 138 -10.23 -13.53 -16.54
CA VAL A 138 -8.87 -14.04 -16.70
C VAL A 138 -8.65 -14.44 -18.14
N TYR A 139 -7.43 -14.22 -18.62
CA TYR A 139 -7.04 -14.34 -20.02
C TYR A 139 -5.82 -15.25 -20.14
N GLU A 140 -5.89 -16.29 -20.96
CA GLU A 140 -4.71 -17.10 -21.29
C GLU A 140 -3.89 -16.37 -22.36
N LEU A 141 -2.98 -15.50 -21.91
CA LEU A 141 -2.15 -14.67 -22.78
C LEU A 141 -0.95 -15.46 -23.30
N VAL A 142 -0.44 -15.02 -24.45
CA VAL A 142 0.79 -15.54 -25.08
C VAL A 142 1.77 -14.39 -25.32
N PRO A 143 3.09 -14.64 -25.28
CA PRO A 143 4.08 -13.63 -25.62
C PRO A 143 3.80 -13.01 -26.99
N THR A 144 3.90 -11.69 -27.06
CA THR A 144 3.77 -10.96 -28.33
C THR A 144 5.04 -11.12 -29.17
N THR A 145 4.94 -10.83 -30.47
CA THR A 145 6.07 -11.04 -31.40
C THR A 145 7.11 -9.91 -31.38
N SER A 146 6.80 -8.78 -30.77
CA SER A 146 7.70 -7.63 -30.63
C SER A 146 7.41 -6.81 -29.36
N CYS A 147 8.42 -6.09 -28.87
CA CYS A 147 8.31 -5.16 -27.73
C CYS A 147 7.29 -4.03 -28.00
N SER A 148 7.07 -3.69 -29.27
CA SER A 148 6.10 -2.67 -29.67
C SER A 148 4.63 -3.10 -29.54
N GLN A 149 4.36 -4.31 -29.04
CA GLN A 149 3.02 -4.88 -28.86
C GLN A 149 2.75 -5.17 -27.38
N ALA A 150 1.56 -4.76 -26.92
CA ALA A 150 1.05 -5.09 -25.59
C ALA A 150 -0.48 -5.26 -25.59
N TYR A 151 -0.97 -6.14 -24.72
CA TYR A 151 -2.39 -6.32 -24.45
C TYR A 151 -2.93 -5.11 -23.68
N CYS A 152 -3.95 -4.48 -24.27
CA CYS A 152 -4.70 -3.42 -23.63
C CYS A 152 -5.56 -3.98 -22.51
N ALA A 153 -5.76 -3.20 -21.46
CA ALA A 153 -6.67 -3.50 -20.38
C ALA A 153 -7.25 -2.22 -19.80
N GLY A 154 -8.58 -2.17 -19.74
CA GLY A 154 -9.30 -1.00 -19.27
C GLY A 154 -9.45 0.10 -20.33
N THR A 155 -10.33 1.05 -20.02
CA THR A 155 -10.69 2.17 -20.90
C THR A 155 -10.70 3.51 -20.17
N LEU A 156 -10.48 3.51 -18.86
CA LEU A 156 -10.50 4.73 -18.06
C LEU A 156 -9.23 5.54 -18.30
N ARG A 157 -9.36 6.86 -18.25
CA ARG A 157 -8.22 7.77 -18.37
C ARG A 157 -7.22 7.52 -17.23
N LEU A 158 -5.94 7.68 -17.55
CA LEU A 158 -4.89 7.69 -16.54
C LEU A 158 -5.08 8.92 -15.66
N CYS A 159 -4.95 8.70 -14.35
CA CYS A 159 -4.79 9.79 -13.42
C CYS A 159 -3.37 10.38 -13.52
N PRO A 160 -3.23 11.72 -13.49
CA PRO A 160 -1.93 12.38 -13.37
C PRO A 160 -1.14 11.84 -12.17
N ASP A 161 0.19 11.95 -12.22
CA ASP A 161 1.05 11.53 -11.12
C ASP A 161 0.63 12.22 -9.81
N GLY A 162 0.34 11.43 -8.77
CA GLY A 162 -0.17 11.90 -7.47
C GLY A 162 -1.70 11.90 -7.31
N GLU A 163 -2.45 11.43 -8.30
CA GLU A 163 -3.91 11.29 -8.24
C GLU A 163 -4.34 9.80 -8.28
N ILE A 164 -5.37 9.43 -7.52
CA ILE A 164 -6.02 8.12 -7.54
C ILE A 164 -7.44 8.27 -8.10
N TYR A 165 -7.85 7.33 -8.94
CA TYR A 165 -9.18 7.28 -9.52
C TYR A 165 -10.25 7.01 -8.44
N ASP A 166 -11.16 7.95 -8.26
CA ASP A 166 -12.32 7.82 -7.36
C ASP A 166 -13.49 7.16 -8.10
N GLN A 167 -13.78 5.91 -7.74
CA GLN A 167 -14.83 5.11 -8.36
C GLN A 167 -16.25 5.65 -8.08
N SER A 168 -16.42 6.51 -7.07
CA SER A 168 -17.74 7.04 -6.66
C SER A 168 -18.23 8.18 -7.56
N ASN A 169 -17.30 8.96 -8.11
CA ASN A 169 -17.60 10.10 -8.98
C ASN A 169 -17.02 9.96 -10.40
N GLY A 170 -16.16 8.96 -10.65
CA GLY A 170 -15.56 8.68 -11.95
C GLY A 170 -14.49 9.68 -12.36
N ASP A 171 -13.82 10.32 -11.38
CA ASP A 171 -12.80 11.34 -11.61
C ASP A 171 -11.48 11.00 -10.91
N CYS A 172 -10.40 11.60 -11.37
CA CYS A 172 -9.11 11.51 -10.70
C CYS A 172 -9.11 12.46 -9.52
N ARG A 173 -8.84 11.90 -8.34
CA ARG A 173 -8.74 12.65 -7.10
C ARG A 173 -7.27 12.69 -6.71
N GLU A 174 -6.72 13.89 -6.58
CA GLU A 174 -5.42 14.07 -5.95
C GLU A 174 -5.40 13.37 -4.60
N THR A 175 -4.63 12.29 -4.53
CA THR A 175 -4.35 11.67 -3.26
C THR A 175 -3.02 12.19 -2.83
N ARG A 176 -3.16 13.16 -1.96
CA ARG A 176 -2.28 13.40 -0.83
C ARG A 176 -1.91 12.11 -0.06
N HIS A 177 -2.04 10.87 -0.54
CA HIS A 177 -1.73 9.64 0.20
C HIS A 177 -0.48 8.99 -0.40
N PRO A 178 0.54 8.60 0.42
CA PRO A 178 1.72 7.91 -0.08
C PRO A 178 1.37 6.63 -0.85
N ALA A 179 1.99 6.41 -2.00
CA ALA A 179 1.76 5.19 -2.77
C ALA A 179 2.32 3.97 -2.03
N PRO A 180 1.60 2.83 -2.01
CA PRO A 180 2.17 1.58 -1.51
C PRO A 180 3.36 1.14 -2.38
N CYS A 181 4.33 0.47 -1.77
CA CYS A 181 5.54 0.00 -2.43
C CYS A 181 5.79 -1.47 -2.11
N ASN A 182 5.66 -2.30 -3.14
CA ASN A 182 5.85 -3.75 -3.11
C ASN A 182 7.05 -4.21 -3.95
N PHE A 183 7.90 -3.26 -4.40
CA PHE A 183 9.18 -3.49 -5.10
C PHE A 183 9.16 -4.33 -6.40
N GLU A 184 7.99 -4.68 -6.95
CA GLU A 184 7.85 -5.44 -8.20
C GLU A 184 8.25 -4.66 -9.47
N ALA A 185 8.24 -3.32 -9.40
CA ALA A 185 8.72 -2.47 -10.47
C ALA A 185 10.20 -2.13 -10.28
N ILE A 186 10.91 -1.85 -11.38
CA ILE A 186 12.33 -1.44 -11.33
C ILE A 186 12.47 -0.19 -10.44
N GLY A 187 13.31 -0.29 -9.41
CA GLY A 187 13.65 0.81 -8.50
C GLY A 187 13.06 0.66 -7.10
N THR A 188 12.90 1.77 -6.40
CA THR A 188 12.46 1.85 -4.99
C THR A 188 11.12 2.59 -4.84
N CYS A 189 10.26 2.55 -5.86
CA CYS A 189 9.02 3.34 -5.91
C CYS A 189 9.28 4.84 -5.71
N GLU A 190 8.56 5.52 -4.81
CA GLU A 190 8.80 6.91 -4.39
C GLU A 190 9.89 7.04 -3.29
N TRP A 191 10.47 5.93 -2.83
CA TRP A 191 11.52 5.95 -1.79
C TRP A 191 12.89 6.21 -2.40
N ARG A 192 13.78 6.82 -1.62
CA ARG A 192 15.17 7.10 -2.02
C ARG A 192 16.16 6.44 -1.08
N GLN A 193 17.29 5.98 -1.60
CA GLN A 193 18.40 5.53 -0.77
C GLN A 193 18.95 6.70 0.05
N MET A 194 19.31 6.40 1.28
CA MET A 194 20.14 7.29 2.08
C MET A 194 21.55 7.32 1.49
N THR A 195 22.24 8.44 1.64
CA THR A 195 23.62 8.63 1.10
C THR A 195 24.64 8.90 2.19
N SER A 196 24.18 8.97 3.45
CA SER A 196 24.97 9.29 4.64
C SER A 196 25.27 8.06 5.50
N ASP A 197 24.76 6.90 5.10
CA ASP A 197 24.91 5.58 5.70
C ASP A 197 26.06 4.79 5.04
N ASP A 198 26.26 3.56 5.49
CA ASP A 198 27.46 2.77 5.16
C ASP A 198 27.27 1.93 3.89
N THR A 199 26.04 1.48 3.63
CA THR A 199 25.69 0.62 2.48
C THR A 199 24.23 0.82 2.06
N ASP A 200 23.90 0.45 0.83
CA ASP A 200 22.55 0.59 0.28
C ASP A 200 21.70 -0.67 0.47
N TRP A 201 20.37 -0.49 0.49
CA TRP A 201 19.42 -1.59 0.28
C TRP A 201 19.51 -2.11 -1.16
N THR A 202 19.35 -3.40 -1.36
CA THR A 202 19.48 -4.03 -2.68
C THR A 202 18.22 -4.77 -3.06
N SER A 203 17.75 -4.59 -4.30
CA SER A 203 16.63 -5.38 -4.83
C SER A 203 17.07 -6.83 -5.03
N GLN A 204 16.25 -7.74 -4.54
CA GLN A 204 16.45 -9.18 -4.63
C GLN A 204 15.28 -9.85 -5.33
N THR A 205 15.51 -11.04 -5.87
CA THR A 205 14.46 -11.87 -6.47
C THR A 205 14.27 -13.13 -5.64
N ALA A 206 13.04 -13.38 -5.19
CA ALA A 206 12.70 -14.51 -4.36
C ALA A 206 13.02 -15.85 -5.04
N GLY A 207 13.71 -16.73 -4.33
CA GLY A 207 14.07 -18.07 -4.83
C GLY A 207 15.23 -18.12 -5.83
N ALA A 208 15.99 -17.03 -5.99
CA ALA A 208 17.24 -17.04 -6.75
C ALA A 208 18.25 -18.02 -6.12
N THR A 209 18.87 -18.86 -6.95
CA THR A 209 19.69 -20.03 -6.53
C THR A 209 21.00 -19.68 -5.80
N GLU A 210 21.37 -18.40 -5.68
CA GLU A 210 22.67 -17.97 -5.16
C GLU A 210 22.64 -17.40 -3.73
N ALA A 211 21.46 -17.26 -3.11
CA ALA A 211 21.32 -16.64 -1.78
C ALA A 211 20.55 -17.53 -0.77
N PRO A 212 21.23 -18.46 -0.07
CA PRO A 212 20.58 -19.46 0.78
C PRO A 212 19.88 -18.91 2.04
N ASN A 213 20.11 -17.63 2.39
CA ASN A 213 19.56 -17.00 3.60
C ASN A 213 18.51 -15.91 3.30
N LEU A 214 18.14 -15.71 2.03
CA LEU A 214 17.06 -14.82 1.63
C LEU A 214 15.69 -15.55 1.62
N PRO A 215 14.58 -14.82 1.72
CA PRO A 215 13.24 -15.37 1.51
C PRO A 215 13.14 -16.15 0.18
N LEU A 216 12.64 -17.39 0.26
CA LEU A 216 12.40 -18.24 -0.92
C LEU A 216 11.15 -17.82 -1.71
N VAL A 217 10.28 -17.05 -1.07
CA VAL A 217 9.05 -16.49 -1.64
C VAL A 217 8.98 -15.02 -1.28
N ASP A 218 8.53 -14.23 -2.24
CA ASP A 218 8.19 -12.83 -2.06
C ASP A 218 6.88 -12.70 -1.26
N ASN A 219 6.71 -11.63 -0.46
CA ASN A 219 5.50 -11.51 0.35
C ASN A 219 4.29 -11.15 -0.52
N THR A 220 4.47 -10.21 -1.46
CA THR A 220 3.45 -9.75 -2.39
C THR A 220 2.86 -10.90 -3.20
N LEU A 221 3.72 -11.73 -3.80
CA LEU A 221 3.29 -12.79 -4.72
C LEU A 221 3.10 -14.16 -4.05
N GLY A 222 3.64 -14.36 -2.84
CA GLY A 222 3.64 -15.64 -2.13
C GLY A 222 4.33 -16.79 -2.89
N LYS A 223 5.13 -16.46 -3.91
CA LYS A 223 5.80 -17.40 -4.85
C LYS A 223 7.23 -16.91 -5.15
N SER A 224 8.06 -17.78 -5.73
CA SER A 224 9.39 -17.40 -6.24
C SER A 224 9.26 -16.50 -7.47
N GLY A 225 10.18 -15.54 -7.65
CA GLY A 225 10.21 -14.63 -8.79
C GLY A 225 9.70 -13.21 -8.52
N GLY A 226 9.09 -12.94 -7.36
CA GLY A 226 8.80 -11.58 -6.89
C GLY A 226 10.03 -10.86 -6.34
N HIS A 227 9.89 -9.57 -6.11
CA HIS A 227 10.97 -8.65 -5.79
C HIS A 227 10.76 -7.96 -4.46
N PHE A 228 11.82 -7.91 -3.65
CA PHE A 228 11.83 -7.24 -2.35
C PHE A 228 13.20 -6.57 -2.12
N LEU A 229 13.32 -5.77 -1.06
CA LEU A 229 14.61 -5.18 -0.68
C LEU A 229 15.29 -5.98 0.40
N SER A 230 16.60 -6.16 0.29
CA SER A 230 17.43 -6.74 1.35
C SER A 230 18.72 -5.97 1.57
N VAL A 231 19.25 -6.11 2.77
CA VAL A 231 20.60 -5.68 3.16
C VAL A 231 21.31 -6.85 3.82
N GLY A 232 22.63 -6.96 3.60
CA GLY A 232 23.46 -8.00 4.21
C GLY A 232 23.83 -9.18 3.30
N ASP A 233 23.38 -9.19 2.04
CA ASP A 233 23.78 -10.17 1.03
C ASP A 233 24.92 -9.62 0.15
N GLY A 234 26.17 -9.78 0.59
CA GLY A 234 27.33 -9.32 -0.19
C GLY A 234 28.67 -9.37 0.53
N ALA A 235 29.74 -9.66 -0.21
CA ALA A 235 31.10 -9.89 0.30
C ALA A 235 31.84 -8.63 0.85
N ARG A 236 31.15 -7.51 1.09
CA ARG A 236 31.77 -6.22 1.48
C ARG A 236 31.16 -5.54 2.72
N ILE A 237 30.21 -6.16 3.38
CA ILE A 237 29.48 -5.56 4.50
C ILE A 237 30.18 -5.91 5.82
N GLN A 238 30.38 -4.91 6.68
CA GLN A 238 30.98 -5.06 8.00
C GLN A 238 29.89 -5.07 9.10
N PRO A 239 30.16 -5.73 10.25
CA PRO A 239 29.29 -5.59 11.40
C PRO A 239 29.11 -4.13 11.79
N LEU A 240 27.88 -3.75 12.15
CA LEU A 240 27.44 -2.39 12.50
C LEU A 240 27.20 -1.44 11.31
N ASP A 241 27.47 -1.86 10.08
CA ASP A 241 27.07 -1.09 8.91
C ASP A 241 25.55 -0.88 8.92
N THR A 242 25.11 0.29 8.46
CA THR A 242 23.70 0.61 8.33
C THR A 242 23.31 0.91 6.89
N ALA A 243 22.06 0.57 6.54
CA ALA A 243 21.43 0.92 5.28
C ALA A 243 20.06 1.54 5.52
N GLY A 244 19.77 2.69 4.91
CA GLY A 244 18.53 3.44 5.06
C GLY A 244 17.83 3.69 3.72
N ILE A 245 16.51 3.50 3.67
CA ILE A 245 15.66 4.10 2.63
C ILE A 245 14.74 5.15 3.26
N ILE A 246 14.53 6.25 2.53
CA ILE A 246 13.80 7.43 3.00
C ILE A 246 12.53 7.61 2.17
N SER A 247 11.39 7.78 2.85
CA SER A 247 10.10 8.04 2.22
C SER A 247 10.05 9.45 1.62
N PRO A 248 9.01 9.76 0.83
CA PRO A 248 8.59 11.14 0.63
C PRO A 248 8.19 11.81 1.95
N VAL A 249 8.05 13.13 1.93
CA VAL A 249 7.60 13.91 3.09
C VAL A 249 6.15 13.57 3.43
N ILE A 250 5.94 13.11 4.66
CA ILE A 250 4.66 12.77 5.25
C ILE A 250 4.18 13.93 6.10
N VAL A 251 2.90 14.26 5.95
CA VAL A 251 2.15 15.24 6.70
C VAL A 251 1.15 14.48 7.56
N PRO A 252 1.28 14.54 8.89
CA PRO A 252 0.35 13.86 9.78
C PRO A 252 -1.03 14.53 9.76
N SER A 253 -2.10 13.72 9.76
CA SER A 253 -3.45 14.21 10.00
C SER A 253 -3.62 14.66 11.45
N ILE A 254 -4.22 15.83 11.66
CA ILE A 254 -4.53 16.36 13.01
C ILE A 254 -5.64 15.52 13.68
N SER A 255 -6.42 14.78 12.89
CA SER A 255 -7.64 14.12 13.35
C SER A 255 -7.49 12.63 13.71
N ARG A 256 -6.44 11.96 13.20
CA ARG A 256 -6.19 10.53 13.38
C ARG A 256 -4.69 10.21 13.25
N PRO A 257 -4.18 9.23 14.00
CA PRO A 257 -2.79 8.82 13.91
C PRO A 257 -2.49 8.19 12.54
N CYS A 258 -1.42 8.69 11.90
CA CYS A 258 -0.88 8.13 10.67
C CYS A 258 -0.15 6.82 11.00
N ASN A 259 -0.61 5.73 10.40
CA ASN A 259 -0.01 4.40 10.53
C ASN A 259 0.68 3.97 9.24
N MET A 260 1.75 3.20 9.37
CA MET A 260 2.41 2.49 8.28
C MET A 260 2.41 1.00 8.57
N THR A 261 2.28 0.18 7.53
CA THR A 261 2.57 -1.24 7.59
C THR A 261 3.76 -1.58 6.70
N LEU A 262 4.52 -2.59 7.10
CA LEU A 262 5.56 -3.20 6.29
C LEU A 262 5.70 -4.67 6.63
N HIS A 263 6.12 -5.47 5.67
CA HIS A 263 6.52 -6.85 5.90
C HIS A 263 8.04 -6.91 6.03
N TYR A 264 8.52 -7.73 6.97
CA TYR A 264 9.95 -7.89 7.21
C TYR A 264 10.32 -9.35 7.48
N PHE A 265 11.57 -9.68 7.18
CA PHE A 265 12.15 -11.00 7.41
C PHE A 265 13.52 -10.89 8.07
N LEU A 266 13.65 -11.43 9.28
CA LEU A 266 14.89 -11.47 10.07
C LEU A 266 15.20 -12.93 10.47
N PRO A 267 15.86 -13.73 9.63
CA PRO A 267 16.00 -15.17 9.83
C PRO A 267 16.84 -15.58 11.05
N ARG A 268 17.76 -14.71 11.51
CA ARG A 268 18.70 -15.04 12.59
C ARG A 268 18.87 -13.91 13.58
N GLN A 269 19.23 -14.26 14.81
CA GLN A 269 19.39 -13.31 15.90
C GLN A 269 20.64 -12.44 15.77
N ASP A 270 21.62 -12.91 15.01
CA ASP A 270 22.85 -12.19 14.66
C ASP A 270 22.75 -11.44 13.33
N ALA A 271 21.57 -11.43 12.69
CA ALA A 271 21.32 -10.68 11.45
C ALA A 271 21.33 -9.16 11.68
N GLY A 272 21.00 -8.72 12.89
CA GLY A 272 21.02 -7.30 13.26
C GLY A 272 19.66 -6.81 13.72
N SER A 273 19.26 -5.60 13.31
CA SER A 273 18.01 -4.98 13.77
C SER A 273 17.41 -4.09 12.70
N LEU A 274 16.09 -4.11 12.58
CA LEU A 274 15.32 -3.20 11.74
C LEU A 274 14.81 -2.05 12.60
N TYR A 275 15.00 -0.83 12.12
CA TYR A 275 14.47 0.39 12.71
C TYR A 275 13.57 1.10 11.70
N VAL A 276 12.47 1.65 12.21
CA VAL A 276 11.68 2.65 11.51
C VAL A 276 11.81 3.95 12.31
N LEU A 277 12.46 4.93 11.70
CA LEU A 277 12.70 6.24 12.28
C LEU A 277 11.82 7.29 11.62
N THR A 278 11.49 8.34 12.35
CA THR A 278 10.96 9.60 11.81
C THR A 278 12.06 10.64 11.82
N ARG A 279 12.14 11.45 10.75
CA ARG A 279 12.98 12.63 10.68
C ARG A 279 12.12 13.85 10.42
N LEU A 280 12.04 14.77 11.37
CA LEU A 280 11.29 16.01 11.20
C LEU A 280 11.87 16.81 10.03
N TYR A 281 11.02 17.21 9.08
CA TYR A 281 11.46 17.81 7.83
C TYR A 281 12.14 19.16 8.05
N ASN A 282 11.60 20.00 8.93
CA ASN A 282 12.11 21.35 9.15
C ASN A 282 13.35 21.38 10.05
N THR A 283 13.40 20.51 11.06
CA THR A 283 14.45 20.55 12.11
C THR A 283 15.53 19.48 11.92
N GLY A 284 15.27 18.46 11.10
CA GLY A 284 16.15 17.31 10.90
C GLY A 284 16.22 16.37 12.12
N VAL A 285 15.41 16.59 13.15
CA VAL A 285 15.43 15.77 14.37
C VAL A 285 14.93 14.37 14.06
N GLU A 286 15.73 13.36 14.41
CA GLU A 286 15.38 11.95 14.22
C GLU A 286 14.88 11.30 15.51
N ARG A 287 13.86 10.44 15.39
CA ARG A 287 13.29 9.67 16.50
C ARG A 287 13.01 8.24 16.04
N THR A 288 13.15 7.28 16.94
CA THR A 288 12.75 5.90 16.66
C THR A 288 11.25 5.76 16.87
N ALA A 289 10.51 5.48 15.80
CA ALA A 289 9.07 5.20 15.86
C ALA A 289 8.82 3.72 16.18
N TRP A 290 9.64 2.82 15.64
CA TRP A 290 9.55 1.39 15.88
C TRP A 290 10.89 0.69 15.64
N HIS A 291 11.10 -0.46 16.26
CA HIS A 291 12.23 -1.33 15.93
C HIS A 291 11.92 -2.80 16.22
N SER A 292 12.63 -3.71 15.57
CA SER A 292 12.62 -5.14 15.87
C SER A 292 13.99 -5.77 15.67
N ASN A 293 14.33 -6.65 16.60
CA ASN A 293 15.43 -7.61 16.51
C ASN A 293 14.91 -9.05 16.68
N LYS A 294 13.59 -9.24 16.55
CA LYS A 294 12.92 -10.54 16.71
C LYS A 294 13.24 -11.39 15.49
N THR A 295 13.75 -12.58 15.73
CA THR A 295 13.96 -13.57 14.68
C THR A 295 12.64 -14.11 14.15
N THR A 296 12.53 -14.24 12.84
CA THR A 296 11.34 -14.68 12.12
C THR A 296 11.72 -15.86 11.20
N SER A 297 10.84 -16.86 11.09
CA SER A 297 11.01 -17.97 10.15
C SER A 297 10.25 -17.76 8.84
N SER A 298 9.47 -16.69 8.76
CA SER A 298 8.63 -16.27 7.64
C SER A 298 8.50 -14.74 7.67
N TRP A 299 7.91 -14.17 6.62
CA TRP A 299 7.51 -12.75 6.62
C TRP A 299 6.60 -12.46 7.83
N GLU A 300 6.91 -11.39 8.54
CA GLU A 300 6.09 -10.85 9.62
C GLU A 300 5.67 -9.43 9.26
N GLU A 301 4.43 -9.07 9.59
CA GLU A 301 3.93 -7.71 9.42
C GLU A 301 4.28 -6.87 10.66
N ALA A 302 4.76 -5.65 10.44
CA ALA A 302 4.86 -4.61 11.45
C ALA A 302 3.86 -3.51 11.14
N THR A 303 3.14 -3.05 12.18
CA THR A 303 2.36 -1.80 12.13
C THR A 303 3.07 -0.76 12.98
N VAL A 304 3.37 0.39 12.39
CA VAL A 304 4.03 1.53 13.01
C VAL A 304 3.05 2.68 13.08
N THR A 305 2.82 3.22 14.28
CA THR A 305 1.98 4.40 14.49
C THR A 305 2.86 5.61 14.71
N PHE A 306 2.75 6.62 13.84
CA PHE A 306 3.48 7.86 13.97
C PHE A 306 2.72 8.87 14.84
N VAL A 307 3.45 9.52 15.73
CA VAL A 307 2.93 10.52 16.68
C VAL A 307 3.42 11.93 16.36
N GLU A 308 4.11 12.11 15.22
CA GLU A 308 4.63 13.41 14.82
C GLU A 308 3.48 14.38 14.52
N ARG A 309 3.63 15.63 14.94
CA ARG A 309 2.66 16.72 14.71
C ARG A 309 3.09 17.66 13.58
N GLU A 310 4.33 17.53 13.11
CA GLU A 310 4.90 18.29 12.00
C GLU A 310 5.18 17.37 10.83
N ALA A 311 5.44 17.94 9.65
CA ALA A 311 5.86 17.16 8.48
C ALA A 311 7.18 16.42 8.77
N PHE A 312 7.26 15.14 8.38
CA PHE A 312 8.38 14.26 8.67
C PHE A 312 8.65 13.30 7.51
N GLU A 313 9.86 12.77 7.45
CA GLU A 313 10.22 11.65 6.58
C GLU A 313 10.29 10.36 7.41
N VAL A 314 9.93 9.23 6.81
CA VAL A 314 10.14 7.91 7.40
C VAL A 314 11.43 7.33 6.86
N ILE A 315 12.27 6.81 7.74
CA ILE A 315 13.51 6.12 7.39
C ILE A 315 13.39 4.68 7.85
N ILE A 316 13.46 3.73 6.91
CA ILE A 316 13.57 2.30 7.23
C ILE A 316 15.05 1.96 7.19
N GLN A 317 15.62 1.69 8.36
CA GLN A 317 17.04 1.46 8.52
C GLN A 317 17.33 0.04 8.98
N GLY A 318 18.10 -0.71 8.20
CA GLY A 318 18.64 -2.01 8.57
C GLY A 318 20.04 -1.83 9.16
N GLY A 319 20.24 -2.25 10.40
CA GLY A 319 21.56 -2.33 11.02
C GLY A 319 22.09 -3.75 10.96
N ILE A 320 23.30 -3.93 10.43
CA ILE A 320 23.90 -5.24 10.20
C ILE A 320 24.54 -5.78 11.49
N GLY A 321 24.13 -7.00 11.86
CA GLY A 321 24.68 -7.69 13.03
C GLY A 321 26.08 -8.27 12.82
N ASN A 322 26.57 -9.03 13.80
CA ASN A 322 27.91 -9.62 13.76
C ASN A 322 28.01 -10.90 12.90
N GLY A 323 26.90 -11.36 12.30
CA GLY A 323 26.86 -12.56 11.47
C GLY A 323 27.41 -12.34 10.07
N LYS A 324 28.22 -13.27 9.55
CA LYS A 324 28.76 -13.20 8.17
C LYS A 324 27.72 -13.36 7.05
N ASP A 325 26.50 -13.75 7.41
CA ASP A 325 25.35 -13.91 6.49
C ASP A 325 24.10 -13.22 7.08
N ALA A 326 24.33 -12.09 7.74
CA ALA A 326 23.33 -11.30 8.41
C ALA A 326 22.41 -10.61 7.40
N VAL A 327 21.35 -11.31 6.98
CA VAL A 327 20.40 -10.81 5.97
C VAL A 327 19.16 -10.25 6.65
N LEU A 328 18.72 -9.09 6.17
CA LEU A 328 17.47 -8.46 6.56
C LEU A 328 16.71 -8.07 5.29
N ALA A 329 15.43 -8.42 5.23
CA ALA A 329 14.60 -8.09 4.08
C ALA A 329 13.31 -7.37 4.49
N ILE A 330 12.85 -6.48 3.62
CA ILE A 330 11.60 -5.73 3.75
C ILE A 330 10.81 -5.80 2.45
N ASP A 331 9.49 -5.77 2.58
CA ASP A 331 8.55 -5.81 1.46
C ASP A 331 7.21 -5.16 1.85
N ASP A 332 6.34 -4.94 0.87
CA ASP A 332 4.93 -4.52 1.05
C ASP A 332 4.74 -3.38 2.04
N ILE A 333 5.34 -2.24 1.72
CA ILE A 333 5.20 -1.00 2.48
C ILE A 333 3.89 -0.32 2.10
N SER A 334 3.08 0.01 3.09
CA SER A 334 1.86 0.79 2.87
C SER A 334 1.60 1.77 4.00
N PHE A 335 0.78 2.79 3.74
CA PHE A 335 0.36 3.76 4.74
C PHE A 335 -1.15 3.74 4.90
N SER A 336 -1.62 4.14 6.07
CA SER A 336 -3.02 4.45 6.31
C SER A 336 -3.40 5.77 5.63
N TRP A 337 -4.67 5.92 5.24
CA TRP A 337 -5.22 7.12 4.60
C TRP A 337 -4.99 8.44 5.36
N ASP A 338 -4.70 8.36 6.66
CA ASP A 338 -4.40 9.49 7.53
C ASP A 338 -2.96 10.00 7.40
N CYS A 339 -2.10 9.25 6.69
CA CYS A 339 -0.78 9.70 6.26
C CYS A 339 -0.92 10.46 4.96
N VAL A 340 -0.63 11.76 5.01
CA VAL A 340 -0.69 12.61 3.84
C VAL A 340 0.70 12.86 3.26
N ARG A 341 0.88 13.03 1.95
CA ARG A 341 2.13 13.43 1.28
C ARG A 341 1.99 14.86 0.74
N GLU A 342 3.07 15.63 0.82
CA GLU A 342 3.18 16.90 0.08
C GLU A 342 3.43 16.63 -1.41
N VAL A 343 2.55 17.19 -2.25
CA VAL A 343 2.62 17.14 -3.72
C VAL A 343 2.88 18.53 -4.27
N ASP A 344 3.47 18.62 -5.46
CA ASP A 344 3.75 19.91 -6.09
C ASP A 344 2.46 20.75 -6.18
N GLY A 345 2.55 22.02 -5.76
CA GLY A 345 1.40 22.92 -5.64
C GLY A 345 0.69 22.86 -4.30
N SER A 346 1.09 22.00 -3.36
CA SER A 346 0.59 22.03 -1.98
C SER A 346 0.97 23.34 -1.30
N VAL A 347 0.07 23.86 -0.46
CA VAL A 347 0.24 25.15 0.23
C VAL A 347 0.14 24.97 1.74
N ARG A 348 0.89 25.77 2.49
CA ARG A 348 0.81 25.86 3.95
C ARG A 348 0.95 27.30 4.44
N LEU A 349 0.52 27.53 5.69
CA LEU A 349 0.73 28.79 6.41
C LEU A 349 1.80 28.59 7.50
N VAL A 350 2.80 29.46 7.53
CA VAL A 350 3.96 29.35 8.44
C VAL A 350 4.18 30.66 9.19
N ASP A 351 4.69 30.57 10.42
CA ASP A 351 5.07 31.68 11.31
C ASP A 351 3.94 32.63 11.73
N GLY A 352 2.68 32.28 11.45
CA GLY A 352 1.52 33.04 11.91
C GLY A 352 1.29 32.91 13.41
N SER A 353 0.70 33.94 14.02
CA SER A 353 0.33 33.89 15.44
C SER A 353 -0.89 33.00 15.74
N ARG A 354 -1.59 32.56 14.68
CA ARG A 354 -2.73 31.65 14.73
C ARG A 354 -2.60 30.64 13.59
N PHE A 355 -3.23 29.48 13.73
CA PHE A 355 -3.23 28.42 12.70
C PHE A 355 -3.90 28.84 11.38
N ASP A 356 -4.77 29.84 11.41
CA ASP A 356 -5.49 30.39 10.25
C ASP A 356 -4.77 31.59 9.63
N GLU A 357 -3.55 31.93 10.02
CA GLU A 357 -2.75 32.96 9.37
C GLU A 357 -1.28 32.57 9.23
N GLY A 358 -0.57 33.23 8.32
CA GLY A 358 0.86 33.01 8.15
C GLY A 358 1.38 33.41 6.79
N ARG A 359 2.70 33.26 6.59
CA ARG A 359 3.33 33.28 5.28
C ARG A 359 2.82 32.12 4.45
N VAL A 360 2.50 32.39 3.18
CA VAL A 360 2.15 31.34 2.23
C VAL A 360 3.43 30.70 1.72
N GLU A 361 3.59 29.42 1.99
CA GLU A 361 4.60 28.58 1.36
C GLU A 361 3.93 27.60 0.40
N ILE A 362 4.61 27.31 -0.70
CA ILE A 362 4.20 26.35 -1.72
C ILE A 362 5.27 25.26 -1.87
N TYR A 363 4.83 24.03 -2.09
CA TYR A 363 5.71 22.89 -2.28
C TYR A 363 5.98 22.68 -3.78
N TYR A 364 7.24 22.53 -4.14
CA TYR A 364 7.67 22.21 -5.50
C TYR A 364 9.01 21.50 -5.48
N ASN A 365 9.14 20.41 -6.24
CA ASN A 365 10.41 19.69 -6.42
C ASN A 365 11.10 19.36 -5.09
N HIS A 366 10.35 18.70 -4.20
CA HIS A 366 10.78 18.23 -2.88
C HIS A 366 11.18 19.31 -1.86
N ARG A 367 10.81 20.57 -2.08
CA ARG A 367 11.10 21.66 -1.15
C ARG A 367 9.97 22.67 -1.01
N TRP A 368 9.90 23.25 0.18
CA TRP A 368 9.06 24.42 0.46
C TRP A 368 9.76 25.70 0.04
N GLY A 369 8.98 26.65 -0.43
CA GLY A 369 9.44 28.00 -0.66
C GLY A 369 8.31 29.01 -0.73
N THR A 370 8.67 30.28 -0.83
CA THR A 370 7.72 31.39 -0.67
C THR A 370 7.13 31.82 -2.00
N ILE A 371 6.00 32.52 -1.93
CA ILE A 371 5.41 33.22 -3.05
C ILE A 371 5.63 34.72 -2.87
N CYS A 372 6.14 35.38 -3.91
CA CYS A 372 6.34 36.82 -3.94
C CYS A 372 5.04 37.58 -4.21
N ASN A 373 4.83 38.72 -3.55
CA ASN A 373 3.61 39.52 -3.65
C ASN A 373 3.42 40.26 -4.99
N ILE A 374 4.37 40.18 -5.91
CA ILE A 374 4.26 40.80 -7.24
C ILE A 374 3.12 40.11 -8.00
N GLY A 375 2.12 40.89 -8.41
CA GLY A 375 0.93 40.37 -9.10
C GLY A 375 -0.04 39.62 -8.20
N TRP A 376 0.21 39.52 -6.89
CA TRP A 376 -0.70 38.87 -5.95
C TRP A 376 -2.02 39.64 -5.85
N THR A 377 -3.13 38.92 -5.74
CA THR A 377 -4.46 39.51 -5.63
C THR A 377 -5.25 38.92 -4.47
N GLN A 378 -6.33 39.60 -4.05
CA GLN A 378 -7.26 39.04 -3.07
C GLN A 378 -7.87 37.71 -3.56
N THR A 379 -8.13 37.57 -4.87
CA THR A 379 -8.60 36.30 -5.45
C THR A 379 -7.57 35.18 -5.27
N SER A 380 -6.28 35.48 -5.42
CA SER A 380 -5.20 34.51 -5.17
C SER A 380 -5.16 34.07 -3.70
N ALA A 381 -5.38 34.99 -2.76
CA ALA A 381 -5.54 34.65 -1.35
C ALA A 381 -6.79 33.78 -1.09
N ASP A 382 -7.90 34.05 -1.77
CA ASP A 382 -9.12 33.27 -1.65
C ASP A 382 -8.96 31.84 -2.19
N VAL A 383 -8.18 31.65 -3.26
CA VAL A 383 -7.82 30.34 -3.81
C VAL A 383 -6.93 29.57 -2.83
N VAL A 384 -5.86 30.20 -2.28
CA VAL A 384 -5.02 29.55 -1.25
C VAL A 384 -5.84 29.12 -0.05
N CYS A 385 -6.68 30.01 0.48
CA CYS A 385 -7.51 29.68 1.62
C CYS A 385 -8.58 28.63 1.28
N ALA A 386 -9.13 28.61 0.06
CA ALA A 386 -10.02 27.55 -0.39
C ALA A 386 -9.30 26.20 -0.52
N GLN A 387 -8.06 26.19 -1.05
CA GLN A 387 -7.20 25.01 -1.14
C GLN A 387 -6.82 24.45 0.24
N LEU A 388 -6.73 25.34 1.24
CA LEU A 388 -6.61 25.04 2.67
C LEU A 388 -7.96 24.78 3.37
N GLY A 389 -9.07 24.68 2.63
CA GLY A 389 -10.42 24.33 3.13
C GLY A 389 -11.20 25.43 3.87
N TYR A 390 -10.78 26.69 3.79
CA TYR A 390 -11.47 27.85 4.36
C TYR A 390 -12.44 28.52 3.37
N ARG A 391 -13.35 29.34 3.90
CA ARG A 391 -14.44 29.96 3.12
C ARG A 391 -14.13 31.35 2.59
N ALA A 392 -13.12 32.01 3.11
CA ALA A 392 -12.69 33.33 2.69
C ALA A 392 -11.26 33.57 3.17
N SER A 393 -10.67 34.67 2.69
CA SER A 393 -9.34 35.10 3.09
C SER A 393 -9.30 36.58 3.42
N VAL A 394 -8.27 36.98 4.15
CA VAL A 394 -7.82 38.34 4.33
C VAL A 394 -6.35 38.35 3.93
N TRP A 395 -6.03 39.03 2.85
CA TRP A 395 -4.64 39.21 2.47
C TRP A 395 -3.96 40.22 3.42
N THR A 396 -2.80 39.83 3.94
CA THR A 396 -1.96 40.71 4.77
C THR A 396 -0.58 40.77 4.14
N ASP A 397 -0.24 41.90 3.53
CA ASP A 397 1.02 42.00 2.79
C ASP A 397 2.24 41.87 3.71
N SER A 398 3.12 40.93 3.38
CA SER A 398 4.48 40.75 3.95
C SER A 398 4.60 40.84 5.47
N ARG A 399 3.62 40.28 6.18
CA ARG A 399 3.60 40.26 7.64
C ARG A 399 4.65 39.30 8.23
N TYR A 400 4.90 38.17 7.54
CA TYR A 400 5.75 37.08 8.02
C TYR A 400 6.86 36.77 7.00
N PRO A 401 7.95 37.56 6.93
CA PRO A 401 9.03 37.33 5.98
C PRO A 401 9.80 36.04 6.30
N ALA A 402 10.17 35.26 5.28
CA ALA A 402 10.96 34.06 5.49
C ALA A 402 12.45 34.38 5.77
N PRO A 403 13.20 33.44 6.34
CA PRO A 403 14.66 33.50 6.38
C PRO A 403 15.27 33.53 4.97
N ASN A 404 16.43 34.18 4.82
CA ASN A 404 17.14 34.29 3.52
C ASN A 404 17.58 32.93 2.92
N SER A 405 17.53 31.84 3.69
CA SER A 405 17.82 30.49 3.21
C SER A 405 16.64 29.85 2.48
N THR A 406 15.43 30.38 2.62
CA THR A 406 14.22 29.83 2.02
C THR A 406 14.14 30.24 0.54
N PRO A 407 13.90 29.33 -0.40
CA PRO A 407 13.77 29.70 -1.81
C PRO A 407 12.46 30.46 -2.05
N ILE A 408 12.47 31.42 -2.97
CA ILE A 408 11.26 31.99 -3.57
C ILE A 408 10.94 31.13 -4.79
N LEU A 409 9.73 30.55 -4.86
CA LEU A 409 9.38 29.58 -5.90
C LEU A 409 8.48 30.16 -6.99
N LEU A 410 7.62 31.11 -6.64
CA LEU A 410 6.67 31.73 -7.56
C LEU A 410 6.55 33.24 -7.38
N ASP A 411 6.22 33.93 -8.47
CA ASP A 411 5.72 35.29 -8.51
C ASP A 411 4.65 35.43 -9.60
N GLU A 412 4.00 36.60 -9.67
CA GLU A 412 2.93 36.91 -10.63
C GLU A 412 1.77 35.92 -10.61
N VAL A 413 1.44 35.42 -9.41
CA VAL A 413 0.34 34.48 -9.19
C VAL A 413 -1.00 35.22 -9.23
N ILE A 414 -1.64 35.19 -10.40
CA ILE A 414 -2.87 35.90 -10.71
C ILE A 414 -3.99 34.89 -10.98
N CYS A 415 -4.86 34.72 -9.99
CA CYS A 415 -6.09 33.93 -10.12
C CYS A 415 -7.23 34.79 -10.67
N ASN A 416 -8.01 34.23 -11.58
CA ASN A 416 -9.16 34.91 -12.18
C ASN A 416 -10.46 34.65 -11.41
N SER A 417 -10.54 33.52 -10.71
CA SER A 417 -11.75 33.14 -9.98
C SER A 417 -11.44 32.31 -8.74
N ARG A 418 -12.31 32.37 -7.74
CA ARG A 418 -12.22 31.50 -6.56
C ARG A 418 -12.51 30.01 -6.86
N ASN A 419 -12.98 29.70 -8.07
CA ASN A 419 -13.28 28.33 -8.48
C ASN A 419 -12.04 27.59 -8.99
N GLU A 420 -10.90 28.27 -9.16
CA GLU A 420 -9.60 27.62 -9.32
C GLU A 420 -9.32 26.82 -8.04
N SER A 421 -9.11 25.51 -8.17
CA SER A 421 -9.01 24.61 -7.01
C SER A 421 -7.62 24.62 -6.38
N LYS A 422 -6.59 24.96 -7.17
CA LYS A 422 -5.21 25.13 -6.71
C LYS A 422 -4.65 26.48 -7.13
N ILE A 423 -3.71 26.97 -6.34
CA ILE A 423 -2.95 28.19 -6.68
C ILE A 423 -2.12 28.03 -7.96
N THR A 424 -1.80 26.79 -8.34
CA THR A 424 -1.08 26.42 -9.56
C THR A 424 -1.95 26.43 -10.82
N ASP A 425 -3.28 26.44 -10.67
CA ASP A 425 -4.21 26.57 -11.81
C ASP A 425 -4.31 28.01 -12.29
N CYS A 426 -3.91 28.94 -11.43
CA CYS A 426 -3.84 30.36 -11.72
C CYS A 426 -2.70 30.68 -12.68
N ARG A 427 -2.75 31.87 -13.30
CA ARG A 427 -1.63 32.32 -14.12
C ARG A 427 -0.42 32.59 -13.23
N THR A 428 0.69 31.93 -13.49
CA THR A 428 1.97 32.11 -12.78
C THR A 428 3.12 32.28 -13.76
N LYS A 429 4.27 32.76 -13.30
CA LYS A 429 5.54 32.54 -14.02
C LYS A 429 6.00 31.09 -13.88
N PRO A 430 6.87 30.60 -14.78
CA PRO A 430 7.53 29.32 -14.59
C PRO A 430 8.21 29.25 -13.21
N TRP A 431 8.14 28.06 -12.59
CA TRP A 431 8.75 27.79 -11.29
C TRP A 431 10.20 28.28 -11.25
N GLU A 432 10.58 28.87 -10.11
CA GLU A 432 11.94 29.36 -9.83
C GLU A 432 12.41 30.50 -10.76
N ASN A 433 11.58 30.99 -11.67
CA ASN A 433 11.87 32.10 -12.57
C ASN A 433 11.14 33.38 -12.13
N TRP A 434 11.42 33.82 -10.90
CA TRP A 434 10.78 34.97 -10.27
C TRP A 434 11.44 36.31 -10.64
N SER A 435 10.69 37.40 -10.53
CA SER A 435 11.13 38.76 -10.85
C SER A 435 12.31 39.21 -9.96
N PRO A 436 13.32 39.90 -10.50
CA PRO A 436 14.46 40.40 -9.72
C PRO A 436 14.10 41.40 -8.61
N LEU A 437 12.84 41.86 -8.56
CA LEU A 437 12.30 42.71 -7.50
C LEU A 437 11.79 41.92 -6.27
N CYS A 438 11.73 40.59 -6.35
CA CYS A 438 11.32 39.72 -5.26
C CYS A 438 12.43 39.54 -4.22
N ASN A 439 12.03 39.55 -2.96
CA ASN A 439 12.84 39.26 -1.77
C ASN A 439 11.90 38.92 -0.61
N HIS A 440 12.41 38.42 0.50
CA HIS A 440 11.54 37.96 1.61
C HIS A 440 10.72 39.06 2.29
N ALA A 441 11.10 40.35 2.16
CA ALA A 441 10.24 41.45 2.60
C ALA A 441 9.00 41.63 1.71
N ARG A 442 8.87 40.82 0.67
CA ARG A 442 7.74 40.76 -0.28
C ARG A 442 7.06 39.40 -0.28
N ASP A 443 7.37 38.52 0.67
CA ASP A 443 6.67 37.25 0.78
C ASP A 443 5.19 37.51 1.07
N VAL A 444 4.33 36.71 0.45
CA VAL A 444 2.88 36.78 0.67
C VAL A 444 2.55 36.20 2.04
N SER A 445 1.68 36.89 2.78
CA SER A 445 1.02 36.33 3.96
C SER A 445 -0.50 36.46 3.83
N VAL A 446 -1.22 35.47 4.33
CA VAL A 446 -2.70 35.47 4.32
C VAL A 446 -3.22 35.08 5.69
N ARG A 447 -4.44 35.53 5.98
CA ARG A 447 -5.27 35.02 7.06
C ARG A 447 -6.53 34.42 6.46
N CYS A 448 -6.72 33.13 6.61
CA CYS A 448 -7.93 32.45 6.19
C CYS A 448 -9.04 32.65 7.21
N VAL A 449 -10.28 32.77 6.73
CA VAL A 449 -11.45 33.04 7.57
C VAL A 449 -12.66 32.22 7.16
N GLY A 450 -13.55 32.01 8.13
CA GLY A 450 -14.72 31.17 7.97
C GLY A 450 -14.38 29.71 8.19
N ASN A 451 -15.20 29.04 9.00
CA ASN A 451 -14.95 27.71 9.55
C ASN A 451 -14.35 26.75 8.51
N TRP A 452 -13.05 26.46 8.67
CA TRP A 452 -12.60 25.06 8.68
C TRP A 452 -13.55 24.36 9.64
N HIS A 453 -14.21 23.29 9.21
CA HIS A 453 -15.28 22.59 9.93
C HIS A 453 -15.30 22.87 11.44
N GLN A 454 -16.42 23.39 11.97
CA GLN A 454 -16.66 23.48 13.43
C GLN A 454 -15.98 22.30 14.11
N CYS A 455 -15.19 22.56 15.15
CA CYS A 455 -14.49 21.52 15.90
C CYS A 455 -15.44 20.33 16.07
N ARG A 456 -14.95 19.12 15.82
CA ARG A 456 -15.74 17.89 15.93
C ARG A 456 -16.46 17.91 17.29
N GLN A 457 -17.70 17.40 17.38
CA GLN A 457 -18.52 17.54 18.60
C GLN A 457 -17.84 17.00 19.89
N ASP A 458 -16.79 16.21 19.74
CA ASP A 458 -15.93 15.59 20.74
C ASP A 458 -14.54 16.27 20.92
N ALA A 459 -14.33 17.47 20.36
CA ALA A 459 -13.09 18.24 20.49
C ALA A 459 -13.18 19.35 21.56
N PHE A 460 -12.07 19.64 22.22
CA PHE A 460 -11.87 20.82 23.08
C PHE A 460 -11.63 22.05 22.20
N VAL A 461 -12.15 23.20 22.63
CA VAL A 461 -12.01 24.47 21.90
C VAL A 461 -11.23 25.44 22.77
N CYS A 462 -10.01 25.75 22.34
CA CYS A 462 -9.13 26.70 22.99
C CYS A 462 -9.72 28.12 22.99
N THR A 463 -9.22 28.98 23.86
CA THR A 463 -9.63 30.40 23.95
C THR A 463 -9.27 31.16 22.66
N ASN A 464 -8.16 30.81 22.01
CA ASN A 464 -7.77 31.29 20.68
C ASN A 464 -8.53 30.62 19.51
N GLN A 465 -9.53 29.77 19.81
CA GLN A 465 -10.34 29.00 18.87
C GLN A 465 -9.63 27.87 18.12
N ALA A 466 -8.46 27.43 18.58
CA ALA A 466 -7.88 26.16 18.14
C ALA A 466 -8.76 24.97 18.59
N CYS A 467 -8.81 23.92 17.77
CA CYS A 467 -9.56 22.70 18.06
C CYS A 467 -8.57 21.59 18.44
N LEU A 468 -8.71 21.04 19.63
CA LEU A 468 -7.88 19.94 20.13
C LEU A 468 -8.73 18.69 20.39
N PRO A 469 -8.16 17.48 20.28
CA PRO A 469 -8.83 16.31 20.82
C PRO A 469 -9.01 16.48 22.33
N ARG A 470 -10.12 16.02 22.91
CA ARG A 470 -10.35 16.07 24.38
C ARG A 470 -9.26 15.38 25.21
N SER A 471 -8.41 14.56 24.61
CA SER A 471 -7.25 13.97 25.29
C SER A 471 -6.13 14.96 25.57
N ALA A 472 -6.13 16.11 24.91
CA ALA A 472 -5.19 17.22 25.09
C ALA A 472 -5.79 18.32 25.99
N GLU A 473 -6.95 18.07 26.60
CA GLU A 473 -7.47 18.91 27.68
C GLU A 473 -6.91 18.36 28.98
N CYS A 474 -6.18 19.19 29.74
CA CYS A 474 -5.56 18.82 31.02
C CYS A 474 -4.55 17.68 30.93
N ASP A 475 -3.63 17.73 29.97
CA ASP A 475 -2.54 16.77 29.79
C ASP A 475 -1.15 17.32 30.17
N PHE A 476 -1.11 18.52 30.75
CA PHE A 476 0.09 19.28 31.15
C PHE A 476 0.95 19.77 29.98
N SER A 477 0.41 19.78 28.75
CA SER A 477 1.00 20.37 27.56
C SER A 477 0.20 21.63 27.17
N ASP A 478 0.89 22.70 26.78
CA ASP A 478 0.22 23.87 26.17
C ASP A 478 0.01 23.58 24.68
N ASP A 479 -0.95 22.71 24.38
CA ASP A 479 -1.33 22.32 23.03
C ASP A 479 -2.16 23.41 22.34
N CYS A 480 -2.82 24.28 23.11
CA CYS A 480 -3.51 25.45 22.58
C CYS A 480 -2.54 26.58 22.16
N GLY A 481 -1.34 26.64 22.72
CA GLY A 481 -0.39 27.74 22.57
C GLY A 481 -0.81 29.04 23.28
N ASP A 482 -1.94 29.03 23.98
CA ASP A 482 -2.47 30.10 24.83
C ASP A 482 -2.75 29.62 26.27
N GLY A 483 -2.42 28.37 26.58
CA GLY A 483 -2.60 27.69 27.87
C GLY A 483 -4.04 27.38 28.26
N SER A 484 -5.01 27.53 27.35
CA SER A 484 -6.43 27.42 27.70
C SER A 484 -6.92 26.00 27.95
N ASP A 485 -6.28 25.01 27.34
CA ASP A 485 -6.40 23.57 27.60
C ASP A 485 -5.96 23.14 29.00
N GLU A 486 -5.10 23.93 29.64
CA GLU A 486 -4.55 23.64 30.98
C GLU A 486 -5.12 24.56 32.07
N SER A 487 -6.04 25.46 31.70
CA SER A 487 -6.47 26.57 32.56
C SER A 487 -7.63 26.25 33.51
N ASP A 488 -8.38 25.17 33.26
CA ASP A 488 -9.60 24.79 34.00
C ASP A 488 -9.61 23.30 34.38
N CYS A 489 -8.46 22.81 34.87
CA CYS A 489 -8.26 21.43 35.26
C CYS A 489 -8.63 21.20 36.73
N ASP A 490 -9.91 21.10 37.03
CA ASP A 490 -10.38 20.68 38.35
C ASP A 490 -10.16 19.14 38.53
N ASP A 491 -9.22 18.75 39.39
CA ASP A 491 -8.87 17.36 39.73
C ASP A 491 -9.34 16.97 41.17
N PRO A 492 -9.63 15.70 41.52
CA PRO A 492 -10.06 14.54 40.75
C PRO A 492 -11.48 14.08 41.16
N THR A 493 -12.29 13.64 40.20
CA THR A 493 -13.11 12.44 40.45
C THR A 493 -12.84 11.44 39.34
N PRO A 494 -12.36 10.23 39.63
CA PRO A 494 -12.28 9.20 38.61
C PRO A 494 -13.70 8.94 38.08
N PRO A 495 -13.86 8.68 36.78
CA PRO A 495 -15.15 8.26 36.24
C PRO A 495 -15.65 7.04 37.02
N PRO A 496 -16.96 6.92 37.29
CA PRO A 496 -17.47 5.82 38.09
C PRO A 496 -17.13 4.49 37.42
N ALA A 497 -16.42 3.63 38.15
CA ALA A 497 -16.35 2.22 37.81
C ALA A 497 -17.75 1.61 38.00
N GLY A 498 -18.42 1.31 36.89
CA GLY A 498 -19.69 0.55 36.86
C GLY A 498 -20.23 0.46 35.43
N LEU A 499 -20.57 -0.69 34.86
CA LEU A 499 -20.83 -2.02 35.43
C LEU A 499 -20.02 -3.10 34.70
N THR A 500 -19.21 -3.84 35.45
CA THR A 500 -19.02 -5.26 35.19
C THR A 500 -20.32 -5.98 35.52
N SER A 501 -21.02 -6.53 34.53
CA SER A 501 -22.14 -7.42 34.78
C SER A 501 -21.60 -8.81 35.09
N GLY A 502 -21.24 -9.02 36.37
CA GLY A 502 -21.04 -10.33 36.95
C GLY A 502 -22.24 -10.69 37.83
N ALA A 503 -22.71 -11.93 37.68
CA ALA A 503 -23.63 -12.66 38.56
C ALA A 503 -25.15 -12.48 38.35
N ILE A 504 -25.69 -13.25 37.40
CA ILE A 504 -26.73 -14.22 37.79
C ILE A 504 -26.01 -15.55 38.03
N ILE A 505 -26.02 -15.99 39.29
CA ILE A 505 -25.42 -17.23 39.77
C ILE A 505 -26.38 -18.41 39.52
N ALA A 506 -25.76 -19.52 39.12
CA ALA A 506 -26.19 -20.92 39.17
C ALA A 506 -27.17 -21.42 38.10
N ILE A 507 -26.63 -22.17 37.11
CA ILE A 507 -26.88 -23.61 36.94
C ILE A 507 -25.64 -24.26 36.26
N ALA A 508 -24.98 -25.13 37.04
CA ALA A 508 -24.25 -26.35 36.66
C ALA A 508 -23.25 -26.37 35.48
N VAL A 509 -21.97 -26.20 35.84
CA VAL A 509 -20.85 -27.15 35.65
C VAL A 509 -20.95 -28.21 34.52
N SER A 510 -19.98 -28.12 33.60
CA SER A 510 -19.32 -29.22 32.85
C SER A 510 -20.00 -29.80 31.60
N THR A 511 -19.77 -29.17 30.44
CA THR A 511 -19.93 -29.78 29.12
C THR A 511 -18.64 -30.38 28.53
N THR A 512 -17.53 -30.43 29.27
CA THR A 512 -16.27 -31.04 28.80
C THR A 512 -15.96 -32.41 29.42
N VAL A 513 -16.81 -32.95 30.30
CA VAL A 513 -16.66 -34.32 30.87
C VAL A 513 -17.65 -35.33 30.28
N VAL A 514 -18.66 -34.90 29.51
CA VAL A 514 -19.71 -35.81 28.99
C VAL A 514 -19.30 -36.52 27.69
N VAL A 515 -18.35 -35.99 26.91
CA VAL A 515 -17.93 -36.66 25.66
C VAL A 515 -16.95 -37.82 25.92
N VAL A 516 -16.18 -37.80 27.01
CA VAL A 516 -15.29 -38.91 27.38
C VAL A 516 -16.03 -40.01 28.17
N GLY A 517 -17.09 -39.66 28.92
CA GLY A 517 -17.91 -40.64 29.66
C GLY A 517 -18.83 -41.50 28.80
N VAL A 518 -19.38 -40.97 27.71
CA VAL A 518 -20.27 -41.72 26.80
C VAL A 518 -19.49 -42.71 25.93
N ILE A 519 -18.23 -42.42 25.63
CA ILE A 519 -17.35 -43.31 24.84
C ILE A 519 -16.85 -44.49 25.70
N ILE A 520 -16.62 -44.31 26.99
CA ILE A 520 -16.21 -45.42 27.89
C ILE A 520 -17.39 -46.35 28.23
N ALA A 521 -18.62 -45.82 28.35
CA ALA A 521 -19.81 -46.65 28.62
C ALA A 521 -20.26 -47.49 27.42
N THR A 522 -20.10 -47.00 26.18
CA THR A 522 -20.42 -47.79 24.97
C THR A 522 -19.37 -48.86 24.66
N VAL A 523 -18.10 -48.64 25.00
CA VAL A 523 -17.03 -49.66 24.84
C VAL A 523 -17.12 -50.79 25.89
N LEU A 524 -17.64 -50.52 27.10
CA LEU A 524 -17.85 -51.55 28.12
C LEU A 524 -19.12 -52.39 27.92
N ILE A 525 -20.18 -51.83 27.33
CA ILE A 525 -21.41 -52.60 27.02
C ILE A 525 -21.22 -53.53 25.81
N ILE A 526 -20.33 -53.20 24.87
CA ILE A 526 -19.99 -54.09 23.74
C ILE A 526 -19.09 -55.26 24.18
N LYS A 527 -18.24 -55.09 25.21
CA LYS A 527 -17.43 -56.19 25.77
C LYS A 527 -18.19 -57.16 26.69
N PHE A 528 -19.34 -56.77 27.24
CA PHE A 528 -20.17 -57.65 28.09
C PHE A 528 -21.20 -58.49 27.35
N LYS A 529 -21.51 -58.18 26.07
CA LYS A 529 -22.46 -58.96 25.25
C LYS A 529 -21.84 -60.10 24.43
N THR A 530 -20.52 -60.22 24.37
CA THR A 530 -19.82 -61.29 23.63
C THR A 530 -19.26 -62.42 24.50
N THR A 531 -19.49 -62.41 25.82
CA THR A 531 -19.01 -63.46 26.75
C THR A 531 -20.11 -64.35 27.35
N LYS A 532 -21.34 -64.33 26.82
CA LYS A 532 -22.42 -65.26 27.20
C LYS A 532 -23.10 -65.92 25.99
N HIS A 533 -22.32 -66.66 25.20
CA HIS A 533 -22.83 -67.83 24.49
C HIS A 533 -21.63 -68.70 24.13
N GLN A 534 -21.48 -69.84 24.82
CA GLN A 534 -20.81 -71.09 24.40
C GLN A 534 -20.45 -71.88 25.67
N ARG A 535 -21.45 -72.51 26.31
CA ARG A 535 -21.28 -73.79 27.03
C ARG A 535 -22.59 -74.58 26.94
N LYS A 536 -22.66 -75.46 25.94
CA LYS A 536 -23.58 -76.59 25.89
C LYS A 536 -22.74 -77.82 26.29
N PRO A 537 -23.11 -78.63 27.29
CA PRO A 537 -22.46 -79.91 27.53
C PRO A 537 -22.95 -80.98 26.55
N SER A 538 -22.03 -81.87 26.19
CA SER A 538 -22.21 -83.11 25.41
C SER A 538 -22.92 -84.19 26.25
N PRO A 539 -23.35 -85.32 25.64
CA PRO A 539 -24.38 -86.22 26.16
C PRO A 539 -23.83 -87.25 27.15
N ASP A 540 -24.70 -87.75 28.02
CA ASP A 540 -24.61 -89.10 28.58
C ASP A 540 -26.03 -89.63 28.81
N THR A 541 -26.18 -90.92 28.47
CA THR A 541 -27.35 -91.83 28.53
C THR A 541 -28.47 -91.65 27.50
#